data_AF-A0A950KGX3-F1
#
_entry.id   AF-A0A950KGX3-F1
#
_cell.length_a   1.000
_cell.length_b   1.000
_cell.length_c   1.000
_cell.angle_alpha   90.00
_cell.angle_beta   90.00
_cell.angle_gamma   90.00
#
_symmetry.space_group_name_H-M   'P 1'
#
loop_
_entity.id
_entity.type
_entity.pdbx_description
1 polymer ?
#
loop_
_entity_poly.entity_id
_entity_poly.type
_entity_poly.pdbx_seq_one_letter_code
_entity_poly.pdbx_strand_id
1 'polypeptide(L)'
;APPRTTNTGTINVATGSTLRITPYTGGYTGSPGGYNPYAGAYADFDNEGTISLAPAAGMVDTGVTSNLGDYDTSFINNGALLVHQDSVARVNANVSGHGTIVVDGGSESNASKTGLILSGNTTGQNIFVRDGGVGMESLRNVPQEAGNNLTFEDDNSYLYLTPGDGTIPAGQQTVVNPLGMTIHGFRAGDMISFLHEYAFGTESYTPLWDQANHQLTIMVTNSLHPNVSDALAQFTLDGNYSASEFQVNFVEPLRAGLHPQIDITTTHQGPANFAYTDAATGTSGGAAGNVYTGPVNYLQWQYIWSSPDGVAISANQPNAFLHGGSGNDALAACGGSNVLDGGDGSNFLVGASGQDGGVDTFFVDGRGGGTTWSTVVNVHAGDLVTFWGFDAAKSTYSWADNDGAAGYTGATIHAATGGVGTPVNASLTFAGLSLADAQSKLAITTGSVQGQDYMLIRFAG
;
A
#
# COMPACT_ATOMS: atom_id res chain seq x y z
N ALA A 1 -6.72 37.46 2.96
CA ALA A 1 -7.27 36.13 2.68
C ALA A 1 -8.66 36.07 3.30
N PRO A 2 -9.64 35.41 2.67
CA PRO A 2 -10.89 35.05 3.36
C PRO A 2 -10.56 34.31 4.66
N PRO A 3 -11.41 34.42 5.71
CA PRO A 3 -11.23 33.63 6.92
C PRO A 3 -11.29 32.14 6.55
N ARG A 4 -10.25 31.41 6.96
CA ARG A 4 -10.14 29.98 6.72
C ARG A 4 -10.56 29.22 7.96
N THR A 5 -11.30 28.14 7.75
CA THR A 5 -11.55 27.19 8.82
C THR A 5 -10.39 26.20 8.82
N THR A 6 -9.58 26.21 9.88
CA THR A 6 -8.40 25.35 9.96
C THR A 6 -8.60 24.23 10.96
N ASN A 7 -8.41 22.99 10.54
CA ASN A 7 -8.23 21.84 11.43
C ASN A 7 -6.74 21.65 11.71
N THR A 8 -6.31 21.84 12.96
CA THR A 8 -4.94 21.54 13.40
C THR A 8 -4.86 20.28 14.28
N GLY A 9 -6.00 19.62 14.52
CA GLY A 9 -6.11 18.44 15.38
C GLY A 9 -6.67 17.23 14.63
N THR A 10 -7.37 16.36 15.34
CA THR A 10 -7.99 15.17 14.74
C THR A 10 -9.50 15.33 14.67
N ILE A 11 -10.06 15.20 13.47
CA ILE A 11 -11.49 15.04 13.23
C ILE A 11 -11.75 13.56 12.93
N ASN A 12 -12.37 12.87 13.88
CA ASN A 12 -12.82 11.49 13.68
C ASN A 12 -14.30 11.51 13.30
N VAL A 13 -14.62 11.00 12.11
CA VAL A 13 -16.01 10.86 11.65
C VAL A 13 -16.45 9.45 11.95
N ALA A 14 -17.42 9.31 12.86
CA ALA A 14 -17.91 8.02 13.30
C ALA A 14 -18.68 7.27 12.19
N THR A 15 -18.74 5.94 12.30
CA THR A 15 -19.50 5.07 11.40
C THR A 15 -20.93 5.57 11.19
N GLY A 16 -21.37 5.58 9.92
CA GLY A 16 -22.70 6.07 9.53
C GLY A 16 -22.90 7.59 9.64
N SER A 17 -21.87 8.35 10.00
CA SER A 17 -21.90 9.82 10.06
C SER A 17 -21.28 10.43 8.82
N THR A 18 -21.60 11.70 8.54
CA THR A 18 -21.00 12.44 7.44
C THR A 18 -20.43 13.77 7.93
N LEU A 19 -19.13 14.01 7.66
CA LEU A 19 -18.55 15.34 7.77
C LEU A 19 -18.95 16.15 6.54
N ARG A 20 -19.69 17.24 6.78
CA ARG A 20 -20.08 18.14 5.70
C ARG A 20 -19.33 19.46 5.82
N ILE A 21 -18.57 19.79 4.78
CA ILE A 21 -17.92 21.08 4.61
C ILE A 21 -18.74 21.83 3.56
N THR A 22 -19.28 22.98 3.94
CA THR A 22 -20.11 23.78 3.04
C THR A 22 -19.68 25.23 3.15
N PRO A 23 -19.29 25.86 2.04
CA PRO A 23 -18.94 27.27 2.03
C PRO A 23 -20.17 28.12 2.41
N TYR A 24 -19.97 29.17 3.20
CA TYR A 24 -21.04 30.10 3.53
C TYR A 24 -21.38 30.97 2.32
N THR A 25 -22.51 30.67 1.66
CA THR A 25 -23.10 31.54 0.66
C THR A 25 -23.97 32.57 1.38
N GLY A 26 -23.35 33.68 1.80
CA GLY A 26 -24.10 34.79 2.41
C GLY A 26 -25.21 35.26 1.48
N GLY A 27 -26.46 34.98 1.84
CA GLY A 27 -27.63 35.37 1.05
C GLY A 27 -27.74 36.89 0.96
N TYR A 28 -27.30 37.47 -0.15
CA TYR A 28 -27.49 38.89 -0.42
C TYR A 28 -28.70 39.09 -1.34
N THR A 29 -29.89 39.19 -0.75
CA THR A 29 -31.06 39.73 -1.43
C THR A 29 -30.99 41.26 -1.39
N GLY A 30 -30.49 41.86 -2.47
CA GLY A 30 -30.78 43.26 -2.82
C GLY A 30 -29.76 44.31 -2.35
N SER A 31 -28.85 44.67 -3.25
CA SER A 31 -28.41 46.06 -3.38
C SER A 31 -28.35 46.41 -4.88
N PRO A 32 -29.18 47.34 -5.38
CA PRO A 32 -29.10 47.82 -6.76
C PRO A 32 -27.90 48.75 -6.87
N GLY A 33 -26.71 48.17 -6.98
CA GLY A 33 -25.46 48.93 -6.92
C GLY A 33 -24.21 48.10 -7.12
N GLY A 34 -24.19 47.21 -8.13
CA GLY A 34 -23.02 46.88 -8.97
C GLY A 34 -21.68 46.44 -8.37
N TYR A 35 -21.54 46.22 -7.06
CA TYR A 35 -20.33 45.66 -6.46
C TYR A 35 -20.73 44.59 -5.45
N ASN A 36 -20.31 43.35 -5.71
CA ASN A 36 -20.39 42.24 -4.76
C ASN A 36 -19.21 42.40 -3.77
N PRO A 37 -19.43 42.85 -2.52
CA PRO A 37 -18.35 42.99 -1.55
C PRO A 37 -17.77 41.64 -1.09
N TYR A 38 -18.35 40.52 -1.55
CA TYR A 38 -17.97 39.15 -1.21
C TYR A 38 -17.47 38.32 -2.40
N ALA A 39 -17.05 38.96 -3.50
CA ALA A 39 -16.40 38.28 -4.63
C ALA A 39 -15.03 37.62 -4.30
N GLY A 40 -14.76 37.35 -3.02
CA GLY A 40 -13.59 36.64 -2.51
C GLY A 40 -13.80 36.09 -1.10
N ALA A 41 -15.05 35.80 -0.71
CA ALA A 41 -15.41 35.33 0.63
C ALA A 41 -15.94 33.88 0.64
N TYR A 42 -15.51 33.06 -0.31
CA TYR A 42 -15.74 31.63 -0.22
C TYR A 42 -14.75 31.05 0.80
N ALA A 43 -15.27 30.21 1.70
CA ALA A 43 -14.48 29.62 2.76
C ALA A 43 -13.58 28.53 2.19
N ASP A 44 -12.27 28.69 2.37
CA ASP A 44 -11.31 27.60 2.22
C ASP A 44 -11.28 26.79 3.52
N PHE A 45 -11.12 25.47 3.39
CA PHE A 45 -10.89 24.58 4.51
C PHE A 45 -9.42 24.14 4.51
N ASP A 46 -8.70 24.47 5.59
CA ASP A 46 -7.29 24.11 5.76
C ASP A 46 -7.19 22.91 6.72
N ASN A 47 -6.83 21.74 6.21
CA ASN A 47 -6.50 20.57 7.01
C ASN A 47 -4.99 20.51 7.25
N GLU A 48 -4.55 20.95 8.42
CA GLU A 48 -3.17 20.79 8.92
C GLU A 48 -3.03 19.58 9.85
N GLY A 49 -4.15 19.00 10.29
CA GLY A 49 -4.22 17.84 11.18
C GLY A 49 -4.64 16.56 10.48
N THR A 50 -5.45 15.73 11.14
CA THR A 50 -5.95 14.47 10.57
C THR A 50 -7.47 14.51 10.47
N ILE A 51 -8.02 14.13 9.32
CA ILE A 51 -9.41 13.73 9.17
C ILE A 51 -9.43 12.22 8.95
N SER A 52 -10.11 11.48 9.81
CA SER A 52 -10.24 10.03 9.69
C SER A 52 -11.71 9.65 9.59
N LEU A 53 -12.06 8.96 8.50
CA LEU A 53 -13.38 8.39 8.27
C LEU A 53 -13.37 6.96 8.80
N ALA A 54 -14.13 6.71 9.88
CA ALA A 54 -14.37 5.35 10.36
C ALA A 54 -15.19 4.56 9.31
N PRO A 55 -15.23 3.22 9.38
CA PRO A 55 -15.92 2.43 8.37
C PRO A 55 -17.37 2.88 8.13
N ALA A 56 -17.79 2.92 6.87
CA ALA A 56 -19.09 3.42 6.41
C ALA A 56 -19.40 4.89 6.78
N ALA A 57 -18.38 5.72 7.01
CA ALA A 57 -18.55 7.15 7.19
C ALA A 57 -18.47 7.90 5.84
N GLY A 58 -18.94 9.14 5.83
CA GLY A 58 -18.89 10.01 4.66
C GLY A 58 -18.13 11.30 4.92
N MET A 59 -17.57 11.86 3.86
CA MET A 59 -17.21 13.27 3.82
C MET A 59 -17.76 13.88 2.54
N VAL A 60 -18.36 15.06 2.65
CA VAL A 60 -18.82 15.83 1.49
C VAL A 60 -18.40 17.28 1.66
N ASP A 61 -17.52 17.73 0.77
CA ASP A 61 -17.29 19.15 0.50
C ASP A 61 -18.17 19.57 -0.68
N THR A 62 -19.06 20.54 -0.48
CA THR A 62 -20.00 21.02 -1.50
C THR A 62 -19.58 22.38 -2.05
N GLY A 63 -18.33 22.52 -2.47
CA GLY A 63 -17.78 23.78 -2.99
C GLY A 63 -18.64 24.44 -4.08
N VAL A 64 -18.39 25.72 -4.31
CA VAL A 64 -19.18 26.52 -5.25
C VAL A 64 -18.49 26.51 -6.62
N THR A 65 -19.21 26.08 -7.65
CA THR A 65 -18.74 26.14 -9.04
C THR A 65 -18.96 27.54 -9.60
N SER A 66 -17.93 28.13 -10.20
CA SER A 66 -18.10 29.29 -11.09
C SER A 66 -18.73 28.85 -12.42
N ASN A 67 -19.28 29.80 -13.19
CA ASN A 67 -19.91 29.55 -14.51
C ASN A 67 -18.96 28.94 -15.57
N LEU A 68 -17.68 28.71 -15.26
CA LEU A 68 -16.66 28.17 -16.16
C LEU A 68 -16.14 26.79 -15.75
N GLY A 69 -16.69 26.18 -14.69
CA GLY A 69 -16.26 24.86 -14.21
C GLY A 69 -15.10 24.91 -13.20
N ASP A 70 -14.48 26.06 -12.98
CA ASP A 70 -13.53 26.26 -11.89
C ASP A 70 -14.27 26.35 -10.55
N TYR A 71 -13.76 25.66 -9.53
CA TYR A 71 -14.25 25.80 -8.16
C TYR A 71 -13.67 27.06 -7.53
N ASP A 72 -14.54 27.89 -6.95
CA ASP A 72 -14.14 29.11 -6.25
C ASP A 72 -13.67 28.82 -4.80
N THR A 73 -13.75 27.56 -4.36
CA THR A 73 -13.36 27.08 -3.02
C THR A 73 -12.17 26.13 -3.09
N SER A 74 -11.30 26.21 -2.07
CA SER A 74 -10.18 25.28 -1.92
C SER A 74 -10.31 24.42 -0.66
N PHE A 75 -9.97 23.14 -0.79
CA PHE A 75 -9.65 22.22 0.30
C PHE A 75 -8.13 22.08 0.35
N ILE A 76 -7.48 22.74 1.30
CA ILE A 76 -6.03 22.73 1.46
C ILE A 76 -5.68 21.61 2.43
N ASN A 77 -5.11 20.52 1.94
CA ASN A 77 -4.66 19.40 2.74
C ASN A 77 -3.15 19.43 2.89
N ASN A 78 -2.68 19.81 4.07
CA ASN A 78 -1.28 19.75 4.50
C ASN A 78 -1.03 18.66 5.57
N GLY A 79 -2.10 18.12 6.14
CA GLY A 79 -2.07 16.99 7.07
C GLY A 79 -2.44 15.67 6.39
N ALA A 80 -3.35 14.91 7.01
CA ALA A 80 -3.82 13.61 6.50
C ALA A 80 -5.34 13.55 6.34
N LEU A 81 -5.81 12.99 5.23
CA LEU A 81 -7.19 12.54 5.03
C LEU A 81 -7.18 11.02 4.86
N LEU A 82 -7.83 10.31 5.78
CA LEU A 82 -7.87 8.85 5.81
C LEU A 82 -9.31 8.36 5.53
N VAL A 83 -9.48 7.64 4.44
CA VAL A 83 -10.75 7.07 3.97
C VAL A 83 -10.68 5.56 4.12
N HIS A 84 -11.34 5.01 5.14
CA HIS A 84 -11.26 3.58 5.46
C HIS A 84 -12.59 2.86 5.20
N GLN A 85 -12.52 1.66 4.61
CA GLN A 85 -13.56 0.61 4.63
C GLN A 85 -15.02 1.10 4.46
N ASP A 86 -15.58 0.95 3.26
CA ASP A 86 -16.95 1.33 2.93
C ASP A 86 -17.25 2.83 3.09
N SER A 87 -16.21 3.66 3.22
CA SER A 87 -16.33 5.11 3.38
C SER A 87 -16.10 5.84 2.07
N VAL A 88 -16.83 6.93 1.88
CA VAL A 88 -16.67 7.79 0.69
C VAL A 88 -16.39 9.23 1.09
N ALA A 89 -15.27 9.77 0.61
CA ALA A 89 -14.97 11.20 0.67
C ALA A 89 -15.21 11.80 -0.71
N ARG A 90 -16.14 12.75 -0.83
CA ARG A 90 -16.33 13.56 -2.04
C ARG A 90 -15.89 14.99 -1.76
N VAL A 91 -14.88 15.46 -2.51
CA VAL A 91 -14.34 16.82 -2.41
C VAL A 91 -14.67 17.57 -3.69
N ASN A 92 -15.77 18.33 -3.68
CA ASN A 92 -16.14 19.20 -4.79
C ASN A 92 -15.48 20.58 -4.60
N ALA A 93 -14.16 20.64 -4.62
CA ALA A 93 -13.35 21.85 -4.45
C ALA A 93 -11.99 21.66 -5.13
N ASN A 94 -11.22 22.75 -5.31
CA ASN A 94 -9.81 22.60 -5.67
C ASN A 94 -9.06 22.01 -4.47
N VAL A 95 -8.35 20.91 -4.67
CA VAL A 95 -7.52 20.28 -3.63
C VAL A 95 -6.07 20.72 -3.80
N SER A 96 -5.46 21.24 -2.75
CA SER A 96 -4.06 21.67 -2.81
C SER A 96 -3.33 21.40 -1.50
N GLY A 97 -2.02 21.59 -1.48
CA GLY A 97 -1.18 21.40 -0.28
C GLY A 97 -0.18 20.28 -0.46
N HIS A 98 0.45 19.86 0.63
CA HIS A 98 1.51 18.83 0.64
C HIS A 98 1.17 17.61 1.51
N GLY A 99 -0.08 17.51 1.94
CA GLY A 99 -0.58 16.45 2.78
C GLY A 99 -0.75 15.13 2.05
N THR A 100 -1.15 14.12 2.81
CA THR A 100 -1.39 12.77 2.33
C THR A 100 -2.89 12.47 2.33
N ILE A 101 -3.33 11.74 1.32
CA ILE A 101 -4.66 11.13 1.28
C ILE A 101 -4.48 9.62 1.17
N VAL A 102 -5.09 8.86 2.06
CA VAL A 102 -5.05 7.39 2.04
C VAL A 102 -6.47 6.88 1.84
N VAL A 103 -6.65 6.06 0.81
CA VAL A 103 -7.89 5.34 0.53
C VAL A 103 -7.60 3.85 0.73
N ASP A 104 -8.13 3.29 1.81
CA ASP A 104 -7.86 1.91 2.23
C ASP A 104 -9.16 1.13 2.43
N GLY A 105 -9.47 0.25 1.48
CA GLY A 105 -10.64 -0.63 1.54
C GLY A 105 -10.52 -1.77 2.55
N GLY A 106 -9.35 -1.96 3.18
CA GLY A 106 -9.10 -3.02 4.13
C GLY A 106 -8.90 -4.36 3.45
N SER A 107 -9.80 -5.31 3.68
CA SER A 107 -9.77 -6.65 3.06
C SER A 107 -11.03 -6.93 2.23
N GLU A 108 -11.90 -5.93 2.07
CA GLU A 108 -13.12 -6.10 1.29
C GLU A 108 -12.81 -5.98 -0.20
N SER A 109 -13.15 -7.02 -0.96
CA SER A 109 -12.85 -7.15 -2.40
C SER A 109 -13.65 -6.19 -3.30
N ASN A 110 -14.31 -5.17 -2.74
CA ASN A 110 -15.13 -4.26 -3.50
C ASN A 110 -14.68 -2.81 -3.35
N ALA A 111 -13.61 -2.48 -4.09
CA ALA A 111 -13.06 -1.13 -4.25
C ALA A 111 -14.12 -0.05 -4.58
N SER A 112 -15.31 -0.42 -5.08
CA SER A 112 -16.40 0.53 -5.33
C SER A 112 -17.06 1.11 -4.06
N LYS A 113 -16.81 0.53 -2.89
CA LYS A 113 -17.41 0.99 -1.62
C LYS A 113 -16.54 1.98 -0.87
N THR A 114 -15.21 1.87 -0.98
CA THR A 114 -14.26 2.79 -0.35
C THR A 114 -13.69 3.71 -1.41
N GLY A 115 -14.01 5.00 -1.34
CA GLY A 115 -13.79 5.90 -2.45
C GLY A 115 -13.39 7.31 -2.07
N LEU A 116 -12.47 7.88 -2.84
CA LEU A 116 -12.25 9.32 -2.90
C LEU A 116 -12.76 9.85 -4.23
N ILE A 117 -13.64 10.85 -4.22
CA ILE A 117 -14.12 11.53 -5.43
C ILE A 117 -13.63 12.98 -5.40
N LEU A 118 -12.87 13.38 -6.41
CA LEU A 118 -12.31 14.71 -6.57
C LEU A 118 -12.91 15.37 -7.81
N SER A 119 -13.52 16.54 -7.67
CA SER A 119 -14.17 17.19 -8.82
C SER A 119 -13.49 18.51 -9.24
N GLY A 120 -12.57 19.06 -8.44
CA GLY A 120 -11.81 20.26 -8.76
C GLY A 120 -10.34 19.98 -9.08
N ASN A 121 -9.57 21.05 -9.34
CA ASN A 121 -8.14 20.94 -9.65
C ASN A 121 -7.38 20.38 -8.45
N THR A 122 -6.39 19.52 -8.68
CA THR A 122 -5.54 18.95 -7.62
C THR A 122 -4.10 19.41 -7.77
N THR A 123 -3.42 19.78 -6.68
CA THR A 123 -1.99 20.16 -6.70
C THR A 123 -1.23 19.73 -5.44
N GLY A 124 -0.02 19.20 -5.63
CA GLY A 124 0.92 18.81 -4.57
C GLY A 124 0.51 17.63 -3.66
N GLN A 125 -0.57 16.92 -3.97
CA GLN A 125 -1.08 15.83 -3.12
C GLN A 125 -0.36 14.50 -3.39
N ASN A 126 -0.19 13.73 -2.32
CA ASN A 126 0.18 12.32 -2.41
C ASN A 126 -1.03 11.47 -2.04
N ILE A 127 -1.56 10.71 -2.99
CA ILE A 127 -2.73 9.86 -2.84
C ILE A 127 -2.27 8.40 -2.88
N PHE A 128 -2.55 7.66 -1.82
CA PHE A 128 -2.28 6.22 -1.72
C PHE A 128 -3.60 5.48 -1.78
N VAL A 129 -3.69 4.47 -2.63
CA VAL A 129 -4.90 3.65 -2.79
C VAL A 129 -4.56 2.17 -2.62
N ARG A 130 -5.38 1.52 -1.78
CA ARG A 130 -5.33 0.10 -1.47
C ARG A 130 -6.76 -0.42 -1.37
N ASP A 131 -7.08 -1.48 -2.11
CA ASP A 131 -8.39 -2.15 -2.15
C ASP A 131 -9.54 -1.13 -2.34
N GLY A 132 -9.29 -0.06 -3.08
CA GLY A 132 -10.11 1.15 -3.08
C GLY A 132 -10.15 1.88 -4.42
N GLY A 133 -11.02 2.88 -4.50
CA GLY A 133 -11.25 3.66 -5.72
C GLY A 133 -10.92 5.14 -5.56
N VAL A 134 -10.28 5.72 -6.56
CA VAL A 134 -10.20 7.18 -6.73
C VAL A 134 -11.00 7.57 -7.98
N GLY A 135 -12.03 8.37 -7.80
CA GLY A 135 -12.81 9.00 -8.86
C GLY A 135 -12.36 10.44 -9.09
N MET A 136 -12.14 10.83 -10.34
CA MET A 136 -11.85 12.21 -10.70
C MET A 136 -12.88 12.70 -11.73
N GLU A 137 -13.62 13.75 -11.36
CA GLU A 137 -14.74 14.29 -12.12
C GLU A 137 -14.44 15.71 -12.63
N SER A 138 -15.17 16.15 -13.67
CA SER A 138 -15.19 17.56 -14.11
C SER A 138 -13.83 18.17 -14.50
N LEU A 139 -12.97 17.40 -15.16
CA LEU A 139 -11.59 17.75 -15.56
C LEU A 139 -11.45 18.87 -16.63
N ARG A 140 -12.37 19.85 -16.69
CA ARG A 140 -12.28 20.97 -17.62
C ARG A 140 -11.13 21.89 -17.22
N ASN A 141 -10.13 22.02 -18.10
CA ASN A 141 -9.01 22.96 -17.98
C ASN A 141 -8.11 22.76 -16.76
N VAL A 142 -7.89 21.52 -16.29
CA VAL A 142 -6.92 21.26 -15.22
C VAL A 142 -5.53 21.73 -15.69
N PRO A 143 -4.93 22.77 -15.08
CA PRO A 143 -3.56 23.13 -15.39
C PRO A 143 -2.65 21.96 -15.01
N GLN A 144 -1.70 21.62 -15.87
CA GLN A 144 -0.65 20.61 -15.65
C GLN A 144 0.33 21.08 -14.56
N GLU A 145 -0.17 21.34 -13.35
CA GLU A 145 0.66 21.75 -12.23
C GLU A 145 1.34 20.48 -11.68
N ALA A 146 2.64 20.39 -11.96
CA ALA A 146 3.49 19.27 -11.57
C ALA A 146 3.46 19.02 -10.05
N GLY A 147 3.48 17.74 -9.65
CA GLY A 147 3.82 17.34 -8.28
C GLY A 147 2.78 16.51 -7.54
N ASN A 148 1.63 16.20 -8.14
CA ASN A 148 0.73 15.19 -7.58
C ASN A 148 1.22 13.77 -7.87
N ASN A 149 1.06 12.87 -6.91
CA ASN A 149 1.34 11.45 -7.07
C ASN A 149 0.11 10.63 -6.67
N LEU A 150 -0.18 9.60 -7.46
CA LEU A 150 -1.13 8.54 -7.12
C LEU A 150 -0.34 7.23 -7.01
N THR A 151 -0.46 6.50 -5.92
CA THR A 151 0.22 5.22 -5.71
C THR A 151 -0.78 4.11 -5.48
N PHE A 152 -0.79 3.13 -6.39
CA PHE A 152 -1.47 1.85 -6.21
C PHE A 152 -0.60 0.96 -5.33
N GLU A 153 -1.08 0.61 -4.13
CA GLU A 153 -0.30 -0.16 -3.15
C GLU A 153 -0.44 -1.67 -3.33
N ASP A 154 -1.50 -2.13 -4.01
CA ASP A 154 -1.85 -3.53 -4.22
C ASP A 154 -2.23 -3.83 -5.68
N ASP A 155 -2.97 -4.93 -5.89
CA ASP A 155 -3.43 -5.47 -7.17
C ASP A 155 -4.96 -5.42 -7.30
N ASN A 156 -5.64 -4.55 -6.55
CA ASN A 156 -7.10 -4.50 -6.53
C ASN A 156 -7.62 -3.06 -6.37
N SER A 157 -6.86 -2.10 -6.89
CA SER A 157 -7.17 -0.68 -6.79
C SER A 157 -7.62 -0.10 -8.14
N TYR A 158 -8.42 0.97 -8.09
CA TYR A 158 -9.05 1.54 -9.29
C TYR A 158 -8.95 3.06 -9.36
N LEU A 159 -8.67 3.57 -10.56
CA LEU A 159 -8.79 4.98 -10.90
C LEU A 159 -9.91 5.16 -11.93
N TYR A 160 -10.91 5.99 -11.63
CA TYR A 160 -12.03 6.26 -12.52
C TYR A 160 -12.08 7.75 -12.89
N LEU A 161 -12.05 8.04 -14.19
CA LEU A 161 -12.00 9.41 -14.72
C LEU A 161 -13.26 9.71 -15.51
N THR A 162 -14.02 10.72 -15.10
CA THR A 162 -15.15 11.20 -15.89
C THR A 162 -14.82 12.55 -16.52
N PRO A 163 -14.93 12.70 -17.86
CA PRO A 163 -14.92 14.01 -18.48
C PRO A 163 -16.12 14.81 -17.95
N GLY A 164 -15.92 16.10 -17.68
CA GLY A 164 -16.98 16.97 -17.19
C GLY A 164 -18.13 17.09 -18.21
N ASP A 165 -19.34 17.33 -17.71
CA ASP A 165 -20.62 17.46 -18.43
C ASP A 165 -20.71 18.60 -19.48
N GLY A 166 -19.58 19.24 -19.81
CA GLY A 166 -19.52 20.28 -20.81
C GLY A 166 -19.23 19.72 -22.17
N THR A 167 -20.17 19.88 -23.10
CA THR A 167 -19.97 19.69 -24.54
C THR A 167 -18.54 20.05 -24.96
N ILE A 168 -17.69 19.05 -25.21
CA ILE A 168 -16.34 19.27 -25.72
C ILE A 168 -16.50 19.91 -27.11
N PRO A 169 -15.95 21.12 -27.37
CA PRO A 169 -16.04 21.73 -28.69
C PRO A 169 -15.48 20.78 -29.76
N ALA A 170 -16.25 20.56 -30.82
CA ALA A 170 -15.83 19.70 -31.93
C ALA A 170 -14.47 20.17 -32.48
N GLY A 171 -13.46 19.28 -32.43
CA GLY A 171 -12.09 19.54 -32.91
C GLY A 171 -11.00 19.72 -31.84
N GLN A 172 -11.35 19.66 -30.54
CA GLN A 172 -10.38 19.55 -29.44
C GLN A 172 -10.71 18.32 -28.58
N GLN A 173 -10.36 17.13 -29.05
CA GLN A 173 -10.60 15.86 -28.34
C GLN A 173 -9.32 15.12 -27.95
N THR A 174 -8.21 15.83 -27.85
CA THR A 174 -6.98 15.30 -27.26
C THR A 174 -7.10 15.41 -25.74
N VAL A 175 -7.39 14.31 -25.04
CA VAL A 175 -7.19 14.26 -23.58
C VAL A 175 -5.68 14.06 -23.33
N VAL A 176 -4.88 15.08 -23.65
CA VAL A 176 -3.46 15.09 -23.30
C VAL A 176 -3.38 15.35 -21.80
N ASN A 177 -3.09 14.30 -21.04
CA ASN A 177 -2.76 14.34 -19.62
C ASN A 177 -3.83 15.03 -18.74
N PRO A 178 -5.02 14.41 -18.54
CA PRO A 178 -6.08 15.01 -17.74
C PRO A 178 -5.72 15.19 -16.26
N LEU A 179 -4.64 14.55 -15.80
CA LEU A 179 -4.32 14.41 -14.39
C LEU A 179 -3.16 15.29 -13.94
N GLY A 180 -2.13 15.47 -14.76
CA GLY A 180 -0.87 16.06 -14.29
C GLY A 180 -0.23 15.26 -13.13
N MET A 181 -0.71 14.05 -12.86
CA MET A 181 -0.26 13.16 -11.79
C MET A 181 0.72 12.12 -12.34
N THR A 182 1.72 11.76 -11.54
CA THR A 182 2.47 10.52 -11.77
C THR A 182 1.77 9.37 -11.07
N ILE A 183 1.50 8.29 -11.79
CA ILE A 183 0.90 7.07 -11.24
C ILE A 183 2.01 6.07 -10.94
N HIS A 184 2.10 5.62 -9.70
CA HIS A 184 3.06 4.65 -9.22
C HIS A 184 2.37 3.32 -8.91
N GLY A 185 3.10 2.22 -9.10
CA GLY A 185 2.67 0.90 -8.62
C GLY A 185 1.56 0.22 -9.43
N PHE A 186 1.18 0.77 -10.60
CA PHE A 186 0.15 0.19 -11.47
C PHE A 186 0.57 -1.21 -11.94
N ARG A 187 -0.16 -2.23 -11.51
CA ARG A 187 0.20 -3.64 -11.73
C ARG A 187 -1.01 -4.48 -12.12
N ALA A 188 -0.77 -5.75 -12.40
CA ALA A 188 -1.81 -6.70 -12.74
C ALA A 188 -2.86 -6.76 -11.62
N GLY A 189 -4.13 -6.57 -12.00
CA GLY A 189 -5.26 -6.50 -11.08
C GLY A 189 -5.78 -5.07 -10.84
N ASP A 190 -4.92 -4.06 -10.99
CA ASP A 190 -5.34 -2.66 -10.99
C ASP A 190 -6.05 -2.26 -12.29
N MET A 191 -6.82 -1.17 -12.23
CA MET A 191 -7.47 -0.63 -13.41
C MET A 191 -7.55 0.89 -13.44
N ILE A 192 -7.29 1.46 -14.62
CA ILE A 192 -7.57 2.86 -14.94
C ILE A 192 -8.72 2.88 -15.94
N SER A 193 -9.79 3.60 -15.61
CA SER A 193 -10.99 3.64 -16.42
C SER A 193 -11.42 5.07 -16.69
N PHE A 194 -11.93 5.33 -17.90
CA PHE A 194 -12.44 6.64 -18.26
C PHE A 194 -13.58 6.56 -19.28
N LEU A 195 -14.47 7.55 -19.25
CA LEU A 195 -15.56 7.65 -20.23
C LEU A 195 -15.09 8.31 -21.53
N HIS A 196 -15.51 7.77 -22.66
CA HIS A 196 -15.26 8.31 -23.99
C HIS A 196 -16.55 8.89 -24.58
N GLU A 197 -16.56 10.18 -24.94
CA GLU A 197 -17.79 10.87 -25.36
C GLU A 197 -18.14 10.65 -26.85
N TYR A 198 -17.21 10.17 -27.67
CA TYR A 198 -17.38 10.05 -29.11
C TYR A 198 -17.65 8.62 -29.55
N ALA A 199 -18.57 8.43 -30.50
CA ALA A 199 -18.83 7.13 -31.09
C ALA A 199 -19.07 7.32 -32.58
N PHE A 200 -18.02 7.24 -33.39
CA PHE A 200 -18.15 7.18 -34.85
C PHE A 200 -17.88 5.76 -35.35
N GLY A 201 -18.87 4.88 -35.21
CA GLY A 201 -18.82 3.54 -35.79
C GLY A 201 -17.89 2.57 -35.06
N THR A 202 -17.30 1.61 -35.79
CA THR A 202 -16.33 0.67 -35.23
C THR A 202 -14.97 1.36 -35.02
N GLU A 203 -14.56 1.52 -33.77
CA GLU A 203 -13.27 2.10 -33.40
C GLU A 203 -12.33 0.99 -32.89
N SER A 204 -11.02 1.23 -33.00
CA SER A 204 -10.00 0.37 -32.39
C SER A 204 -9.12 1.21 -31.48
N TYR A 205 -8.83 0.69 -30.28
CA TYR A 205 -8.01 1.34 -29.27
C TYR A 205 -6.68 0.62 -29.14
N THR A 206 -5.57 1.35 -29.15
CA THR A 206 -4.23 0.76 -29.06
C THR A 206 -3.40 1.50 -28.00
N PRO A 207 -2.85 0.79 -27.01
CA PRO A 207 -1.90 1.38 -26.08
C PRO A 207 -0.53 1.54 -26.73
N LEU A 208 0.12 2.68 -26.51
CA LEU A 208 1.50 2.98 -26.86
C LEU A 208 2.28 3.31 -25.59
N TRP A 209 3.34 2.57 -25.33
CA TRP A 209 4.24 2.81 -24.19
C TRP A 209 5.55 3.45 -24.66
N ASP A 210 5.90 4.59 -24.07
CA ASP A 210 7.19 5.25 -24.21
C ASP A 210 7.97 5.16 -22.89
N GLN A 211 8.86 4.17 -22.83
CA GLN A 211 9.69 3.91 -21.66
C GLN A 211 10.62 5.06 -21.30
N ALA A 212 11.09 5.84 -22.28
CA ALA A 212 12.06 6.92 -22.02
C ALA A 212 11.40 8.10 -21.29
N ASN A 213 10.13 8.35 -21.59
CA ASN A 213 9.35 9.43 -21.00
C ASN A 213 8.34 8.96 -19.94
N HIS A 214 8.29 7.65 -19.66
CA HIS A 214 7.34 7.05 -18.72
C HIS A 214 5.87 7.34 -19.09
N GLN A 215 5.56 7.34 -20.40
CA GLN A 215 4.24 7.73 -20.91
C GLN A 215 3.48 6.55 -21.51
N LEU A 216 2.26 6.31 -21.02
CA LEU A 216 1.26 5.46 -21.67
C LEU A 216 0.30 6.36 -22.44
N THR A 217 0.19 6.17 -23.76
CA THR A 217 -0.76 6.87 -24.62
C THR A 217 -1.78 5.89 -25.19
N ILE A 218 -3.07 6.17 -25.05
CA ILE A 218 -4.13 5.40 -25.69
C ILE A 218 -4.49 6.08 -27.00
N MET A 219 -4.27 5.39 -28.12
CA MET A 219 -4.63 5.86 -29.44
C MET A 219 -6.01 5.31 -29.82
N VAL A 220 -6.81 6.12 -30.50
CA VAL A 220 -8.05 5.70 -31.15
C VAL A 220 -7.91 5.81 -32.67
N THR A 221 -8.36 4.80 -33.40
CA THR A 221 -8.39 4.79 -34.87
C THR A 221 -9.83 4.52 -35.34
N ASN A 222 -10.32 5.38 -36.22
CA ASN A 222 -11.65 5.26 -36.79
C ASN A 222 -11.64 4.32 -38.01
N SER A 223 -12.50 3.30 -38.03
CA SER A 223 -12.60 2.37 -39.18
C SER A 223 -12.98 3.02 -40.52
N LEU A 224 -13.70 4.14 -40.52
CA LEU A 224 -14.04 4.91 -41.72
C LEU A 224 -12.86 5.73 -42.24
N HIS A 225 -11.90 6.05 -41.37
CA HIS A 225 -10.68 6.78 -41.68
C HIS A 225 -9.45 6.09 -41.06
N PRO A 226 -9.10 4.88 -41.52
CA PRO A 226 -8.10 4.03 -40.85
C PRO A 226 -6.67 4.59 -40.87
N ASN A 227 -6.43 5.67 -41.61
CA ASN A 227 -5.15 6.36 -41.68
C ASN A 227 -5.06 7.56 -40.70
N VAL A 228 -6.10 7.79 -39.90
CA VAL A 228 -6.16 8.86 -38.90
C VAL A 228 -6.25 8.19 -37.53
N SER A 229 -5.23 8.43 -36.71
CA SER A 229 -5.19 8.01 -35.31
C SER A 229 -5.00 9.23 -34.42
N ASP A 230 -5.85 9.35 -33.41
CA ASP A 230 -5.80 10.45 -32.45
C ASP A 230 -5.40 9.92 -31.07
N ALA A 231 -4.63 10.72 -30.33
CA ALA A 231 -4.30 10.41 -28.95
C ALA A 231 -5.52 10.70 -28.07
N LEU A 232 -6.16 9.64 -27.59
CA LEU A 232 -7.34 9.73 -26.76
C LEU A 232 -7.00 10.11 -25.32
N ALA A 233 -6.01 9.45 -24.72
CA ALA A 233 -5.57 9.71 -23.36
C ALA A 233 -4.05 9.53 -23.23
N GLN A 234 -3.42 10.24 -22.30
CA GLN A 234 -2.01 10.05 -21.96
C GLN A 234 -1.82 10.09 -20.45
N PHE A 235 -1.05 9.13 -19.91
CA PHE A 235 -0.76 8.96 -18.49
C PHE A 235 0.75 8.87 -18.26
N THR A 236 1.24 9.51 -17.20
CA THR A 236 2.60 9.30 -16.70
C THR A 236 2.59 8.14 -15.70
N LEU A 237 3.26 7.03 -16.03
CA LEU A 237 3.37 5.85 -15.15
C LEU A 237 4.82 5.67 -14.69
N ASP A 238 5.05 5.65 -13.39
CA ASP A 238 6.33 5.23 -12.82
C ASP A 238 6.44 3.70 -12.87
N GLY A 239 7.56 3.22 -13.41
CA GLY A 239 7.83 1.80 -13.63
C GLY A 239 8.44 1.47 -15.00
N ASN A 240 8.83 0.20 -15.13
CA ASN A 240 9.42 -0.35 -16.35
C ASN A 240 8.41 -1.28 -17.01
N TYR A 241 7.68 -0.75 -17.98
CA TYR A 241 6.64 -1.48 -18.69
C TYR A 241 7.07 -1.79 -20.13
N SER A 242 6.27 -2.61 -20.77
CA SER A 242 6.31 -2.93 -22.19
C SER A 242 4.92 -2.69 -22.77
N ALA A 243 4.86 -2.27 -24.04
CA ALA A 243 3.57 -1.98 -24.68
C ALA A 243 2.61 -3.19 -24.68
N SER A 244 3.16 -4.41 -24.71
CA SER A 244 2.38 -5.66 -24.69
C SER A 244 1.74 -5.99 -23.34
N GLU A 245 2.17 -5.36 -22.25
CA GLU A 245 1.59 -5.61 -20.93
C GLU A 245 0.23 -4.94 -20.76
N PHE A 246 -0.06 -3.89 -21.52
CA PHE A 246 -1.31 -3.15 -21.41
C PHE A 246 -2.42 -3.76 -22.26
N GLN A 247 -3.63 -3.83 -21.68
CA GLN A 247 -4.84 -4.19 -22.38
C GLN A 247 -5.85 -3.06 -22.27
N VAL A 248 -6.49 -2.74 -23.40
CA VAL A 248 -7.54 -1.72 -23.48
C VAL A 248 -8.84 -2.41 -23.83
N ASN A 249 -9.79 -2.39 -22.91
CA ASN A 249 -11.09 -2.99 -23.06
C ASN A 249 -12.14 -1.91 -23.25
N PHE A 250 -12.98 -2.09 -24.26
CA PHE A 250 -14.11 -1.22 -24.51
C PHE A 250 -15.37 -1.83 -23.91
N VAL A 251 -16.06 -1.07 -23.07
CA VAL A 251 -17.29 -1.49 -22.39
C VAL A 251 -18.45 -0.68 -22.96
N GLU A 252 -19.26 -1.34 -23.78
CA GLU A 252 -20.48 -0.77 -24.36
C GLU A 252 -21.47 -0.35 -23.25
N PRO A 253 -22.10 0.83 -23.36
CA PRO A 253 -23.06 1.28 -22.37
C PRO A 253 -24.29 0.36 -22.34
N LEU A 254 -24.76 0.02 -21.13
CA LEU A 254 -25.96 -0.79 -20.90
C LEU A 254 -27.25 -0.18 -21.49
N ARG A 255 -27.24 1.12 -21.85
CA ARG A 255 -28.39 1.86 -22.36
C ARG A 255 -27.98 2.93 -23.36
N ALA A 256 -28.78 3.10 -24.42
CA ALA A 256 -28.60 4.17 -25.40
C ALA A 256 -28.62 5.56 -24.72
N GLY A 257 -27.60 6.38 -25.01
CA GLY A 257 -27.44 7.73 -24.49
C GLY A 257 -26.47 7.88 -23.31
N LEU A 258 -25.79 6.80 -22.88
CA LEU A 258 -24.65 6.87 -21.96
C LEU A 258 -23.34 6.85 -22.76
N HIS A 259 -22.29 7.47 -22.20
CA HIS A 259 -20.95 7.43 -22.76
C HIS A 259 -20.34 6.03 -22.58
N PRO A 260 -19.69 5.44 -23.59
CA PRO A 260 -18.93 4.22 -23.42
C PRO A 260 -17.77 4.39 -22.43
N GLN A 261 -17.40 3.29 -21.79
CA GLN A 261 -16.30 3.23 -20.84
C GLN A 261 -15.10 2.50 -21.48
N ILE A 262 -13.90 3.04 -21.24
CA ILE A 262 -12.63 2.42 -21.64
C ILE A 262 -11.88 2.05 -20.39
N ASP A 263 -11.51 0.77 -20.32
CA ASP A 263 -10.80 0.17 -19.20
C ASP A 263 -9.38 -0.20 -19.64
N ILE A 264 -8.39 0.35 -18.95
CA ILE A 264 -6.98 0.03 -19.10
C ILE A 264 -6.58 -0.87 -17.94
N THR A 265 -6.13 -2.07 -18.28
CA THR A 265 -5.50 -3.01 -17.33
C THR A 265 -4.08 -3.29 -17.77
N THR A 266 -3.29 -3.87 -16.88
CA THR A 266 -1.94 -4.33 -17.21
C THR A 266 -1.73 -5.76 -16.75
N THR A 267 -0.79 -6.46 -17.37
CA THR A 267 -0.25 -7.74 -16.88
C THR A 267 1.08 -7.55 -16.16
N HIS A 268 1.55 -6.31 -16.07
CA HIS A 268 2.78 -5.94 -15.37
C HIS A 268 2.77 -6.45 -13.94
N GLN A 269 3.74 -7.27 -13.60
CA GLN A 269 3.91 -7.72 -12.23
C GLN A 269 4.70 -6.66 -11.48
N GLY A 270 4.24 -6.30 -10.29
CA GLY A 270 5.02 -5.44 -9.40
C GLY A 270 6.43 -6.02 -9.16
N PRO A 271 7.41 -5.20 -8.75
CA PRO A 271 8.76 -5.67 -8.50
C PRO A 271 8.73 -6.86 -7.53
N ALA A 272 9.41 -7.95 -7.88
CA ALA A 272 9.49 -9.15 -7.05
C ALA A 272 10.38 -8.90 -5.83
N ASN A 273 9.83 -8.21 -4.83
CA ASN A 273 10.50 -7.91 -3.56
C ASN A 273 10.83 -9.17 -2.77
N PHE A 274 10.22 -10.31 -3.10
CA PHE A 274 10.45 -11.59 -2.48
C PHE A 274 10.57 -12.69 -3.54
N ALA A 275 11.36 -13.71 -3.24
CA ALA A 275 11.36 -14.99 -3.94
C ALA A 275 10.90 -16.08 -2.96
N TYR A 276 10.17 -17.07 -3.45
CA TYR A 276 9.75 -18.20 -2.64
C TYR A 276 9.91 -19.54 -3.35
N THR A 277 9.95 -20.62 -2.57
CA THR A 277 9.80 -22.00 -3.02
C THR A 277 8.97 -22.78 -2.01
N ASP A 278 7.82 -23.29 -2.45
CA ASP A 278 7.00 -24.23 -1.67
C ASP A 278 7.71 -25.59 -1.65
N ALA A 279 8.03 -26.09 -0.45
CA ALA A 279 8.77 -27.33 -0.28
C ALA A 279 7.93 -28.59 -0.56
N ALA A 280 6.60 -28.51 -0.44
CA ALA A 280 5.71 -29.63 -0.72
C ALA A 280 5.51 -29.83 -2.23
N THR A 281 5.35 -28.74 -2.98
CA THR A 281 5.10 -28.80 -4.42
C THR A 281 6.36 -28.62 -5.28
N GLY A 282 7.43 -28.05 -4.71
CA GLY A 282 8.63 -27.66 -5.45
C GLY A 282 8.43 -26.43 -6.34
N THR A 283 7.31 -25.72 -6.19
CA THR A 283 6.98 -24.54 -7.00
C THR A 283 7.75 -23.33 -6.50
N SER A 284 8.48 -22.67 -7.40
CA SER A 284 9.20 -21.42 -7.11
C SER A 284 8.60 -20.23 -7.86
N GLY A 285 8.67 -19.04 -7.27
CA GLY A 285 8.17 -17.82 -7.88
C GLY A 285 8.71 -16.54 -7.23
N GLY A 286 8.36 -15.41 -7.83
CA GLY A 286 8.56 -14.08 -7.23
C GLY A 286 7.23 -13.55 -6.68
N ALA A 287 7.30 -12.72 -5.64
CA ALA A 287 6.15 -12.03 -5.07
C ALA A 287 6.51 -10.57 -4.78
N ALA A 288 5.59 -9.65 -5.02
CA ALA A 288 5.75 -8.25 -4.64
C ALA A 288 5.65 -8.04 -3.11
N GLY A 289 4.92 -8.93 -2.43
CA GLY A 289 4.54 -8.74 -1.03
C GLY A 289 3.66 -7.51 -0.83
N ASN A 290 3.46 -7.14 0.43
CA ASN A 290 2.62 -5.99 0.81
C ASN A 290 3.48 -4.95 1.55
N VAL A 291 3.06 -3.69 1.54
CA VAL A 291 3.61 -2.69 2.45
C VAL A 291 3.32 -3.12 3.89
N TYR A 292 4.31 -3.03 4.77
CA TYR A 292 4.14 -3.35 6.17
C TYR A 292 3.27 -2.29 6.86
N THR A 293 2.18 -2.71 7.49
CA THR A 293 1.21 -1.83 8.17
C THR A 293 1.11 -2.09 9.67
N GLY A 294 1.99 -2.95 10.21
CA GLY A 294 2.03 -3.29 11.62
C GLY A 294 2.72 -2.23 12.50
N PRO A 295 2.89 -2.51 13.81
CA PRO A 295 3.37 -1.53 14.78
C PRO A 295 4.87 -1.18 14.68
N VAL A 296 5.65 -1.93 13.89
CA VAL A 296 7.09 -1.73 13.75
C VAL A 296 7.38 -0.71 12.63
N ASN A 297 7.71 0.51 13.03
CA ASN A 297 7.79 1.68 12.14
C ASN A 297 8.97 1.70 11.15
N TYR A 298 9.98 0.85 11.30
CA TYR A 298 11.11 0.76 10.35
C TYR A 298 10.86 -0.25 9.23
N LEU A 299 9.90 -1.17 9.40
CA LEU A 299 9.60 -2.18 8.39
C LEU A 299 8.84 -1.54 7.24
N GLN A 300 9.24 -1.90 6.02
CA GLN A 300 8.71 -1.34 4.78
C GLN A 300 7.84 -2.36 4.05
N TRP A 301 8.26 -3.61 4.04
CA TRP A 301 7.61 -4.68 3.28
C TRP A 301 7.30 -5.88 4.17
N GLN A 302 6.28 -6.63 3.80
CA GLN A 302 5.94 -7.90 4.42
C GLN A 302 5.63 -8.98 3.39
N TYR A 303 5.99 -10.21 3.73
CA TYR A 303 5.54 -11.39 3.02
C TYR A 303 5.17 -12.50 4.02
N ILE A 304 3.91 -12.92 3.96
CA ILE A 304 3.30 -13.89 4.88
C ILE A 304 2.89 -15.09 4.06
N TRP A 305 3.52 -16.24 4.31
CA TRP A 305 3.12 -17.49 3.70
C TRP A 305 1.85 -18.03 4.37
N SER A 306 0.87 -18.40 3.54
CA SER A 306 -0.47 -18.78 4.00
C SER A 306 -0.78 -20.26 3.85
N SER A 307 0.08 -21.03 3.18
CA SER A 307 -0.03 -22.49 3.09
C SER A 307 0.51 -23.15 4.37
N PRO A 308 -0.03 -24.31 4.81
CA PRO A 308 0.59 -25.10 5.88
C PRO A 308 1.85 -25.87 5.45
N ASP A 309 2.24 -25.77 4.18
CA ASP A 309 3.47 -26.37 3.65
C ASP A 309 4.70 -25.57 4.07
N GLY A 310 5.82 -26.27 4.29
CA GLY A 310 7.10 -25.62 4.49
C GLY A 310 7.51 -24.76 3.29
N VAL A 311 8.13 -23.61 3.53
CA VAL A 311 8.50 -22.65 2.49
C VAL A 311 9.94 -22.16 2.65
N ALA A 312 10.62 -21.96 1.53
CA ALA A 312 11.83 -21.15 1.47
C ALA A 312 11.47 -19.75 0.96
N ILE A 313 11.74 -18.69 1.72
CA ILE A 313 11.49 -17.29 1.36
C ILE A 313 12.81 -16.51 1.40
N SER A 314 13.07 -15.71 0.38
CA SER A 314 14.15 -14.71 0.36
C SER A 314 13.56 -13.33 0.12
N ALA A 315 13.87 -12.37 0.98
CA ALA A 315 13.66 -10.96 0.69
C ALA A 315 14.71 -10.47 -0.31
N ASN A 316 14.28 -9.58 -1.20
CA ASN A 316 15.10 -8.82 -2.14
C ASN A 316 15.10 -7.31 -1.80
N GLN A 317 14.39 -6.91 -0.75
CA GLN A 317 14.37 -5.55 -0.20
C GLN A 317 14.75 -5.55 1.28
N PRO A 318 15.42 -4.49 1.78
CA PRO A 318 15.71 -4.33 3.20
C PRO A 318 14.45 -4.03 3.99
N ASN A 319 14.56 -4.16 5.31
CA ASN A 319 13.52 -3.84 6.28
C ASN A 319 12.21 -4.64 6.05
N ALA A 320 12.35 -5.95 5.93
CA ALA A 320 11.25 -6.86 5.63
C ALA A 320 10.72 -7.60 6.88
N PHE A 321 9.40 -7.81 6.92
CA PHE A 321 8.73 -8.79 7.77
C PHE A 321 8.49 -10.07 6.97
N LEU A 322 9.07 -11.19 7.40
CA LEU A 322 8.87 -12.51 6.80
C LEU A 322 8.15 -13.42 7.79
N HIS A 323 7.09 -14.08 7.36
CA HIS A 323 6.40 -15.11 8.15
C HIS A 323 6.24 -16.41 7.36
N GLY A 324 6.80 -17.50 7.89
CA GLY A 324 6.79 -18.83 7.27
C GLY A 324 5.47 -19.60 7.44
N GLY A 325 4.71 -19.31 8.49
CA GLY A 325 3.44 -19.98 8.76
C GLY A 325 3.61 -21.26 9.58
N SER A 326 3.01 -22.34 9.11
CA SER A 326 3.24 -23.68 9.66
C SER A 326 4.14 -24.44 8.70
N GLY A 327 4.96 -25.34 9.22
CA GLY A 327 5.80 -26.19 8.39
C GLY A 327 7.23 -26.20 8.91
N ASN A 328 8.17 -26.58 8.06
CA ASN A 328 9.58 -26.36 8.34
C ASN A 328 10.08 -25.36 7.30
N ASP A 329 10.31 -24.12 7.72
CA ASP A 329 10.55 -23.01 6.80
C ASP A 329 12.02 -22.59 6.77
N ALA A 330 12.40 -21.92 5.69
CA ALA A 330 13.68 -21.26 5.54
C ALA A 330 13.45 -19.81 5.12
N LEU A 331 13.75 -18.85 6.00
CA LEU A 331 13.52 -17.42 5.75
C LEU A 331 14.87 -16.70 5.69
N ALA A 332 15.10 -15.91 4.65
CA ALA A 332 16.31 -15.14 4.48
C ALA A 332 15.99 -13.66 4.20
N ALA A 333 16.56 -12.77 5.00
CA ALA A 333 16.43 -11.32 4.79
C ALA A 333 17.66 -10.75 4.07
N CYS A 334 17.51 -9.53 3.52
CA CYS A 334 18.62 -8.83 2.87
C CYS A 334 18.77 -7.38 3.36
N GLY A 335 19.85 -7.08 4.08
CA GLY A 335 20.13 -5.72 4.57
C GLY A 335 19.04 -5.11 5.47
N GLY A 336 19.33 -3.95 6.04
CA GLY A 336 18.43 -3.24 6.94
C GLY A 336 18.10 -4.04 8.21
N SER A 337 17.04 -3.59 8.89
CA SER A 337 16.55 -4.22 10.12
C SER A 337 15.31 -5.05 9.82
N ASN A 338 15.35 -6.36 10.04
CA ASN A 338 14.28 -7.26 9.60
C ASN A 338 13.60 -7.97 10.76
N VAL A 339 12.43 -8.53 10.46
CA VAL A 339 11.73 -9.44 11.36
C VAL A 339 11.46 -10.74 10.64
N LEU A 340 12.02 -11.83 11.15
CA LEU A 340 11.87 -13.18 10.61
C LEU A 340 11.10 -14.03 11.63
N ASP A 341 9.86 -14.33 11.32
CA ASP A 341 8.99 -15.19 12.11
C ASP A 341 8.85 -16.56 11.44
N GLY A 342 9.54 -17.55 11.99
CA GLY A 342 9.45 -18.92 11.49
C GLY A 342 8.10 -19.58 11.74
N GLY A 343 7.25 -19.03 12.62
CA GLY A 343 6.01 -19.68 13.00
C GLY A 343 6.22 -21.05 13.65
N ASP A 344 5.29 -21.97 13.39
CA ASP A 344 5.34 -23.32 13.95
C ASP A 344 6.40 -24.19 13.25
N GLY A 345 6.91 -25.20 13.96
CA GLY A 345 7.83 -26.20 13.38
C GLY A 345 9.32 -25.81 13.43
N SER A 346 10.12 -26.47 12.59
CA SER A 346 11.59 -26.38 12.60
C SER A 346 12.08 -25.44 11.52
N ASN A 347 12.68 -24.32 11.91
CA ASN A 347 12.87 -23.19 11.00
C ASN A 347 14.34 -22.78 10.82
N PHE A 348 14.70 -22.36 9.62
CA PHE A 348 16.03 -21.90 9.27
C PHE A 348 15.99 -20.41 8.93
N LEU A 349 16.40 -19.56 9.87
CA LEU A 349 16.24 -18.11 9.78
C LEU A 349 17.59 -17.43 9.57
N VAL A 350 17.75 -16.79 8.41
CA VAL A 350 19.00 -16.12 8.00
C VAL A 350 18.77 -14.61 8.04
N GLY A 351 19.36 -13.96 9.05
CA GLY A 351 19.40 -12.51 9.13
C GLY A 351 20.22 -11.89 8.01
N ALA A 352 20.07 -10.58 7.85
CA ALA A 352 21.00 -9.75 7.12
C ALA A 352 22.41 -9.83 7.72
N SER A 353 23.41 -9.32 7.00
CA SER A 353 24.81 -9.40 7.45
C SER A 353 25.17 -8.39 8.55
N GLY A 354 24.29 -7.44 8.86
CA GLY A 354 24.54 -6.33 9.79
C GLY A 354 25.57 -5.30 9.31
N GLN A 355 26.14 -5.45 8.11
CA GLN A 355 27.20 -4.55 7.61
C GLN A 355 26.75 -3.11 7.41
N ASP A 356 25.45 -2.92 7.21
CA ASP A 356 24.78 -1.62 7.10
C ASP A 356 24.29 -1.07 8.45
N GLY A 357 24.59 -1.77 9.55
CA GLY A 357 24.14 -1.41 10.89
C GLY A 357 22.67 -1.75 11.18
N GLY A 358 21.99 -2.47 10.29
CA GLY A 358 20.67 -3.04 10.53
C GLY A 358 20.71 -4.08 11.66
N VAL A 359 19.55 -4.33 12.28
CA VAL A 359 19.37 -5.33 13.34
C VAL A 359 18.16 -6.21 13.07
N ASP A 360 18.30 -7.51 13.31
CA ASP A 360 17.27 -8.49 13.01
C ASP A 360 16.59 -9.01 14.27
N THR A 361 15.29 -9.26 14.16
CA THR A 361 14.49 -9.94 15.18
C THR A 361 13.99 -11.27 14.65
N PHE A 362 14.25 -12.34 15.39
CA PHE A 362 13.86 -13.70 15.05
C PHE A 362 12.78 -14.19 16.02
N PHE A 363 11.75 -14.85 15.51
CA PHE A 363 10.76 -15.57 16.30
C PHE A 363 10.82 -17.07 15.99
N VAL A 364 10.92 -17.88 17.04
CA VAL A 364 10.89 -19.34 16.96
C VAL A 364 9.92 -19.89 17.99
N ASP A 365 9.22 -20.98 17.67
CA ASP A 365 8.11 -21.48 18.49
C ASP A 365 8.33 -22.89 19.03
N GLY A 366 8.19 -23.05 20.35
CA GLY A 366 8.20 -24.33 21.07
C GLY A 366 6.82 -24.78 21.56
N ARG A 367 5.73 -24.10 21.17
CA ARG A 367 4.35 -24.33 21.67
C ARG A 367 3.57 -25.36 20.87
N GLY A 368 3.98 -25.70 19.63
CA GLY A 368 3.24 -26.57 18.70
C GLY A 368 3.09 -28.06 19.10
N GLY A 369 3.52 -28.46 20.31
CA GLY A 369 3.35 -29.81 20.86
C GLY A 369 4.28 -30.89 20.26
N GLY A 370 4.85 -30.65 19.08
CA GLY A 370 5.90 -31.47 18.48
C GLY A 370 7.31 -31.08 18.94
N THR A 371 8.30 -31.87 18.53
CA THR A 371 9.71 -31.50 18.68
C THR A 371 10.11 -30.51 17.58
N THR A 372 10.61 -29.34 17.96
CA THR A 372 11.10 -28.33 17.02
C THR A 372 12.61 -28.13 17.11
N TRP A 373 13.21 -27.75 16.00
CA TRP A 373 14.61 -27.34 15.94
C TRP A 373 14.75 -26.16 14.98
N SER A 374 15.08 -24.99 15.51
CA SER A 374 15.35 -23.83 14.67
C SER A 374 16.82 -23.46 14.66
N THR A 375 17.29 -22.94 13.53
CA THR A 375 18.64 -22.44 13.33
C THR A 375 18.56 -20.98 12.96
N VAL A 376 19.28 -20.12 13.69
CA VAL A 376 19.47 -18.72 13.32
C VAL A 376 20.88 -18.50 12.80
N VAL A 377 21.00 -17.75 11.71
CA VAL A 377 22.25 -17.48 10.98
C VAL A 377 22.44 -15.98 10.85
N ASN A 378 23.71 -15.54 10.84
CA ASN A 378 24.15 -14.14 10.75
C ASN A 378 23.79 -13.26 11.95
N VAL A 379 23.58 -13.86 13.12
CA VAL A 379 23.30 -13.09 14.32
C VAL A 379 24.49 -12.21 14.74
N HIS A 380 24.21 -10.94 15.04
CA HIS A 380 25.20 -9.95 15.46
C HIS A 380 24.65 -9.02 16.55
N ALA A 381 25.51 -8.12 17.05
CA ALA A 381 25.14 -7.19 18.12
C ALA A 381 23.90 -6.37 17.72
N GLY A 382 22.91 -6.31 18.62
CA GLY A 382 21.63 -5.64 18.39
C GLY A 382 20.48 -6.59 18.09
N ASP A 383 20.76 -7.78 17.57
CA ASP A 383 19.73 -8.75 17.21
C ASP A 383 19.02 -9.33 18.43
N LEU A 384 17.85 -9.90 18.18
CA LEU A 384 16.98 -10.50 19.18
C LEU A 384 16.43 -11.84 18.68
N VAL A 385 16.45 -12.88 19.50
CA VAL A 385 15.58 -14.05 19.31
C VAL A 385 14.55 -14.11 20.43
N THR A 386 13.28 -14.23 20.05
CA THR A 386 12.20 -14.61 20.96
C THR A 386 11.88 -16.09 20.74
N PHE A 387 12.08 -16.88 21.79
CA PHE A 387 11.77 -18.30 21.81
C PHE A 387 10.49 -18.52 22.61
N TRP A 388 9.38 -18.71 21.89
CA TRP A 388 8.05 -18.88 22.48
C TRP A 388 7.85 -20.24 23.15
N GLY A 389 7.04 -20.25 24.19
CA GLY A 389 6.70 -21.45 24.96
C GLY A 389 7.65 -21.73 26.13
N PHE A 390 8.65 -20.88 26.37
CA PHE A 390 9.54 -21.03 27.51
C PHE A 390 8.94 -20.38 28.77
N ASP A 391 8.25 -21.17 29.58
CA ASP A 391 7.78 -20.77 30.92
C ASP A 391 8.94 -20.80 31.94
N ALA A 392 9.31 -19.62 32.47
CA ALA A 392 10.41 -19.48 33.42
C ALA A 392 10.23 -20.25 34.74
N ALA A 393 9.00 -20.57 35.13
CA ALA A 393 8.69 -21.31 36.35
C ALA A 393 8.72 -22.84 36.15
N LYS A 394 8.66 -23.31 34.90
CA LYS A 394 8.56 -24.74 34.58
C LYS A 394 9.72 -25.25 33.74
N SER A 395 10.02 -24.55 32.65
CA SER A 395 10.94 -24.96 31.60
C SER A 395 12.38 -25.07 32.09
N THR A 396 13.12 -25.99 31.48
CA THR A 396 14.57 -26.11 31.68
C THR A 396 15.29 -26.06 30.34
N TYR A 397 16.53 -25.58 30.33
CA TYR A 397 17.38 -25.66 29.16
C TYR A 397 18.83 -26.02 29.50
N SER A 398 19.52 -26.57 28.51
CA SER A 398 20.97 -26.81 28.56
C SER A 398 21.64 -26.34 27.28
N TRP A 399 22.90 -25.97 27.38
CA TRP A 399 23.73 -25.68 26.23
C TRP A 399 24.43 -26.94 25.71
N ALA A 400 24.47 -27.08 24.39
CA ALA A 400 25.36 -27.97 23.65
C ALA A 400 26.31 -27.14 22.78
N ASP A 401 27.53 -27.64 22.59
CA ASP A 401 28.52 -27.02 21.71
C ASP A 401 28.55 -27.74 20.36
N ASN A 402 28.69 -26.96 19.28
CA ASN A 402 28.81 -27.44 17.90
C ASN A 402 27.72 -28.46 17.48
N ASP A 403 26.47 -28.20 17.87
CA ASP A 403 25.30 -28.99 17.47
C ASP A 403 24.50 -28.25 16.38
N GLY A 404 23.57 -28.94 15.70
CA GLY A 404 22.74 -28.41 14.63
C GLY A 404 22.97 -29.10 13.27
N ALA A 405 22.38 -28.50 12.22
CA ALA A 405 22.48 -29.04 10.87
C ALA A 405 23.92 -28.99 10.33
N ALA A 406 24.29 -29.96 9.49
CA ALA A 406 25.62 -30.01 8.88
C ALA A 406 25.91 -28.72 8.09
N GLY A 407 27.05 -28.08 8.37
CA GLY A 407 27.43 -26.79 7.78
C GLY A 407 26.89 -25.56 8.51
N TYR A 408 25.96 -25.74 9.46
CA TYR A 408 25.35 -24.68 10.27
C TYR A 408 25.30 -25.05 11.75
N THR A 409 26.35 -25.72 12.22
CA THR A 409 26.49 -26.06 13.64
C THR A 409 26.91 -24.84 14.47
N GLY A 410 26.62 -24.90 15.76
CA GLY A 410 27.05 -23.87 16.71
C GLY A 410 26.53 -24.14 18.13
N ALA A 411 26.65 -23.13 18.98
CA ALA A 411 26.06 -23.13 20.31
C ALA A 411 24.55 -23.38 20.19
N THR A 412 24.05 -24.39 20.87
CA THR A 412 22.66 -24.82 20.76
C THR A 412 22.00 -24.88 22.13
N ILE A 413 20.85 -24.26 22.26
CA ILE A 413 19.96 -24.41 23.42
C ILE A 413 19.06 -25.61 23.15
N HIS A 414 19.07 -26.58 24.07
CA HIS A 414 18.05 -27.62 24.13
C HIS A 414 17.12 -27.32 25.29
N ALA A 415 15.85 -27.02 24.98
CA ALA A 415 14.83 -26.70 25.95
C ALA A 415 13.81 -27.85 26.10
N ALA A 416 13.45 -28.12 27.35
CA ALA A 416 12.32 -28.93 27.74
C ALA A 416 11.22 -27.98 28.24
N THR A 417 10.30 -27.58 27.35
CA THR A 417 9.27 -26.57 27.66
C THR A 417 8.12 -27.11 28.52
N GLY A 418 7.96 -28.44 28.57
CA GLY A 418 7.04 -29.12 29.49
C GLY A 418 7.52 -29.15 30.96
N GLY A 419 8.77 -28.76 31.20
CA GLY A 419 9.39 -28.61 32.50
C GLY A 419 10.20 -29.81 33.01
N VAL A 420 10.59 -29.78 34.28
CA VAL A 420 11.52 -30.75 34.87
C VAL A 420 11.03 -32.19 34.67
N GLY A 421 11.85 -33.01 34.02
CA GLY A 421 11.57 -34.43 33.75
C GLY A 421 10.87 -34.70 32.43
N THR A 422 10.52 -33.66 31.64
CA THR A 422 10.06 -33.86 30.26
C THR A 422 11.24 -33.95 29.30
N PRO A 423 11.11 -34.67 28.16
CA PRO A 423 12.12 -34.65 27.10
C PRO A 423 12.36 -33.24 26.56
N VAL A 424 13.55 -33.03 25.98
CA VAL A 424 13.82 -31.87 25.12
C VAL A 424 12.85 -31.92 23.95
N ASN A 425 12.12 -30.83 23.73
CA ASN A 425 11.12 -30.71 22.68
C ASN A 425 11.27 -29.44 21.84
N ALA A 426 12.21 -28.56 22.18
CA ALA A 426 12.49 -27.41 21.34
C ALA A 426 13.99 -27.07 21.42
N SER A 427 14.64 -26.95 20.25
CA SER A 427 16.06 -26.62 20.16
C SER A 427 16.29 -25.38 19.30
N LEU A 428 17.30 -24.59 19.67
CA LEU A 428 17.69 -23.38 18.94
C LEU A 428 19.21 -23.36 18.76
N THR A 429 19.67 -23.46 17.51
CA THR A 429 21.08 -23.36 17.14
C THR A 429 21.43 -21.95 16.68
N PHE A 430 22.51 -21.39 17.23
CA PHE A 430 23.14 -20.16 16.75
C PHE A 430 24.30 -20.54 15.83
N ALA A 431 24.03 -20.63 14.52
CA ALA A 431 24.99 -21.15 13.56
C ALA A 431 26.28 -20.31 13.54
N GLY A 432 27.43 -20.98 13.60
CA GLY A 432 28.75 -20.34 13.58
C GLY A 432 29.18 -19.68 14.90
N LEU A 433 28.32 -19.65 15.92
CA LEU A 433 28.66 -19.12 17.23
C LEU A 433 29.25 -20.23 18.10
N SER A 434 30.42 -20.02 18.69
CA SER A 434 31.00 -20.96 19.66
C SER A 434 30.22 -20.93 20.98
N LEU A 435 30.22 -22.03 21.76
CA LEU A 435 29.58 -22.01 23.08
C LEU A 435 30.15 -20.92 24.01
N ALA A 436 31.46 -20.67 23.95
CA ALA A 436 32.10 -19.63 24.75
C ALA A 436 31.64 -18.22 24.35
N ASP A 437 31.51 -17.95 23.05
CA ASP A 437 30.95 -16.70 22.55
C ASP A 437 29.49 -16.55 22.94
N ALA A 438 28.68 -17.60 22.79
CA ALA A 438 27.27 -17.59 23.18
C ALA A 438 27.09 -17.23 24.66
N GLN A 439 27.88 -17.84 25.54
CA GLN A 439 27.81 -17.57 26.99
C GLN A 439 28.31 -16.19 27.40
N SER A 440 29.15 -15.55 26.58
CA SER A 440 29.71 -14.22 26.89
C SER A 440 28.99 -13.07 26.19
N LYS A 441 28.36 -13.31 25.04
CA LYS A 441 27.73 -12.29 24.18
C LYS A 441 26.20 -12.33 24.18
N LEU A 442 25.58 -13.44 24.60
CA LEU A 442 24.12 -13.54 24.69
C LEU A 442 23.63 -13.21 26.08
N ALA A 443 22.68 -12.28 26.14
CA ALA A 443 21.91 -12.01 27.35
C ALA A 443 20.56 -12.72 27.26
N ILE A 444 20.33 -13.67 28.16
CA ILE A 444 19.06 -14.40 28.27
C ILE A 444 18.20 -13.77 29.36
N THR A 445 16.97 -13.44 29.00
CA THR A 445 15.90 -13.05 29.92
C THR A 445 14.64 -13.84 29.60
N THR A 446 13.66 -13.81 30.49
CA THR A 446 12.35 -14.44 30.26
C THR A 446 11.26 -13.41 30.48
N GLY A 447 10.12 -13.60 29.82
CA GLY A 447 8.98 -12.69 29.93
C GLY A 447 7.68 -13.37 29.54
N SER A 448 6.60 -12.61 29.66
CA SER A 448 5.26 -13.03 29.27
C SER A 448 4.52 -11.86 28.65
N VAL A 449 3.85 -12.08 27.53
CA VAL A 449 2.98 -11.09 26.89
C VAL A 449 1.66 -11.74 26.53
N GLN A 450 0.55 -11.15 26.99
CA GLN A 450 -0.80 -11.71 26.80
C GLN A 450 -0.94 -13.19 27.22
N GLY A 451 -0.21 -13.61 28.26
CA GLY A 451 -0.20 -14.98 28.75
C GLY A 451 0.63 -15.96 27.92
N GLN A 452 1.42 -15.46 26.97
CA GLN A 452 2.38 -16.23 26.19
C GLN A 452 3.78 -16.02 26.76
N ASP A 453 4.35 -17.07 27.34
CA ASP A 453 5.68 -17.03 27.95
C ASP A 453 6.78 -17.25 26.90
N TYR A 454 7.91 -16.58 27.10
CA TYR A 454 9.05 -16.65 26.18
C TYR A 454 10.39 -16.52 26.90
N MET A 455 11.42 -17.04 26.24
CA MET A 455 12.81 -16.70 26.48
C MET A 455 13.25 -15.67 25.45
N LEU A 456 13.76 -14.53 25.89
CA LEU A 456 14.34 -13.49 25.05
C LEU A 456 15.85 -13.59 25.12
N ILE A 457 16.48 -13.67 23.96
CA ILE A 457 17.91 -13.81 23.78
C ILE A 457 18.39 -12.60 22.99
N ARG A 458 19.17 -11.75 23.64
CA ARG A 458 19.73 -10.54 23.02
C ARG A 458 21.20 -10.72 22.73
N PHE A 459 21.62 -10.34 21.53
CA PHE A 459 23.02 -10.32 21.14
C PHE A 459 23.64 -8.98 21.55
N ALA A 460 24.59 -9.02 22.49
CA ALA A 460 25.14 -7.83 23.14
C ALA A 460 26.54 -7.43 22.65
N GLY A 461 27.26 -8.26 21.88
CA GLY A 461 28.62 -7.94 21.44
C GLY A 461 29.26 -8.91 20.47
#